data_AF-A0A1E7ERR2-F1
#
_entry.id   AF-A0A1E7ERR2-F1
#
_cell.length_a   1.000
_cell.length_b   1.000
_cell.length_c   1.000
_cell.angle_alpha   90.00
_cell.angle_beta   90.00
_cell.angle_gamma   90.00
#
_symmetry.space_group_name_H-M   'P 1'
#
loop_
_entity.id
_entity.type
_entity.pdbx_description
1 polymer ?
#
loop_
_entity_poly.entity_id
_entity_poly.type
_entity_poly.pdbx_seq_one_letter_code
_entity_poly.pdbx_strand_id
1 'polypeptide(L)'
;MGRKQKLRQAKRNAAAAAAKKDPPQTNTATATDNNYNICGSSINTEDSIRFPRSAFYVRGMMYTNITDPMEHLDLLKRGAIEHGCVHSMVVYAQLSVCVYKRKAIVHSAIPWYLEGAIRGSRSCVIESVKIYTKDEAVSMKALTLYWMNMSRNFAAWDTSSDSDFENLNSDGGYDLINTIIEQSCAICGKEDTETLTLKQCIGCSACCYCSQECQTAHWEEHNHRGECKQLKILEKYHKPYAKEIYEAVIRGDTNIPALEKLRYKLGLSRPLEDYVDLDLSDMGKHYRIGRKDGTLWAGSFPGLIGQHVKWCEEIGEFVINEEEGLTCDGEN
;
A
#
# COMPACT_ATOMS: atom_id res chain seq x y z
N MET A 1 34.01 19.16 24.23
CA MET A 1 32.84 18.62 23.50
C MET A 1 31.55 19.15 24.09
N GLY A 2 30.69 19.77 23.27
CA GLY A 2 29.40 20.33 23.72
C GLY A 2 28.39 19.25 24.13
N ARG A 3 27.41 19.62 24.96
CA ARG A 3 26.36 18.72 25.51
C ARG A 3 25.61 17.94 24.41
N LYS A 4 25.33 18.58 23.27
CA LYS A 4 24.71 17.94 22.09
C LYS A 4 25.60 16.85 21.47
N GLN A 5 26.91 17.04 21.44
CA GLN A 5 27.86 16.07 20.88
C GLN A 5 28.02 14.84 21.78
N LYS A 6 28.02 15.04 23.11
CA LYS A 6 28.01 13.94 24.09
C LYS A 6 26.74 13.09 23.99
N LEU A 7 25.57 13.70 23.81
CA LEU A 7 24.31 12.98 23.62
C LEU A 7 24.30 12.14 22.33
N ARG A 8 24.84 12.70 21.23
CA ARG A 8 24.99 11.99 19.96
C ARG A 8 25.94 10.79 20.09
N GLN A 9 27.06 10.94 20.79
CA GLN A 9 28.00 9.84 21.01
C GLN A 9 27.42 8.74 21.92
N ALA A 10 26.68 9.10 22.97
CA ALA A 10 26.01 8.13 23.83
C ALA A 10 24.95 7.31 23.07
N LYS A 11 24.15 7.96 22.21
CA LYS A 11 23.20 7.27 21.32
C LYS A 11 23.90 6.32 20.34
N ARG A 12 25.06 6.70 19.78
CA ARG A 12 25.87 5.83 18.91
C ARG A 12 26.35 4.57 19.63
N ASN A 13 26.85 4.73 20.87
CA ASN A 13 27.35 3.62 21.66
C ASN A 13 26.23 2.65 22.07
N ALA A 14 25.02 3.16 22.38
CA ALA A 14 23.86 2.34 22.71
C ALA A 14 23.35 1.52 21.51
N ALA A 15 23.27 2.15 20.32
CA ALA A 15 22.85 1.46 19.10
C ALA A 15 23.86 0.37 18.67
N ALA A 16 25.17 0.62 18.82
CA ALA A 16 26.21 -0.37 18.52
C ALA A 16 26.19 -1.57 19.49
N ALA A 17 25.76 -1.37 20.74
CA ALA A 17 25.59 -2.47 21.69
C ALA A 17 24.37 -3.34 21.37
N ALA A 18 23.30 -2.76 20.82
CA ALA A 18 22.10 -3.49 20.42
C ALA A 18 22.34 -4.38 19.17
N ALA A 19 23.18 -3.94 18.23
CA ALA A 19 23.47 -4.64 16.99
C ALA A 19 24.37 -5.88 17.12
N LYS A 20 24.94 -6.14 18.32
CA LYS A 20 25.79 -7.32 18.59
C LYS A 20 25.02 -8.55 19.10
N LYS A 21 23.69 -8.52 19.09
CA LYS A 21 22.88 -9.70 19.37
C LYS A 21 22.64 -10.43 18.05
N ASP A 22 23.05 -11.69 17.98
CA ASP A 22 22.86 -12.52 16.80
C ASP A 22 21.38 -12.51 16.37
N PRO A 23 21.08 -12.38 15.06
CA PRO A 23 19.71 -12.46 14.58
C PRO A 23 19.15 -13.86 14.91
N PRO A 24 17.90 -13.95 15.40
CA PRO A 24 17.28 -15.22 15.68
C PRO A 24 17.19 -16.05 14.40
N GLN A 25 17.60 -17.32 14.48
CA GLN A 25 17.46 -18.28 13.39
C GLN A 25 15.99 -18.38 12.96
N THR A 26 15.74 -18.14 11.68
CA THR A 26 14.43 -18.28 11.05
C THR A 26 14.09 -19.76 10.90
N ASN A 27 13.33 -20.29 11.88
CA ASN A 27 12.75 -21.62 11.76
C ASN A 27 11.47 -21.54 10.90
N THR A 28 11.46 -22.21 9.75
CA THR A 28 10.27 -22.45 8.92
C THR A 28 9.36 -23.43 9.64
N ALA A 29 8.38 -22.92 10.39
CA ALA A 29 7.37 -23.74 11.05
C ALA A 29 6.24 -24.10 10.05
N THR A 30 5.96 -25.40 9.91
CA THR A 30 4.79 -25.92 9.18
C THR A 30 3.54 -25.76 10.06
N ALA A 31 2.61 -24.89 9.65
CA ALA A 31 1.34 -24.69 10.32
C ALA A 31 0.22 -25.42 9.58
N THR A 32 -0.62 -26.17 10.31
CA THR A 32 -1.86 -26.78 9.81
C THR A 32 -2.94 -25.71 9.63
N ASP A 33 -3.61 -25.69 8.48
CA ASP A 33 -4.66 -24.72 8.16
C ASP A 33 -5.92 -24.99 9.00
N ASN A 34 -6.17 -24.16 10.01
CA ASN A 34 -7.42 -24.12 10.76
C ASN A 34 -8.30 -22.97 10.24
N ASN A 35 -9.56 -23.28 9.93
CA ASN A 35 -10.52 -22.36 9.33
C ASN A 35 -11.18 -21.48 10.42
N TYR A 36 -10.78 -20.21 10.54
CA TYR A 36 -11.27 -19.27 11.55
C TYR A 36 -12.30 -18.30 11.00
N ASN A 37 -13.42 -18.14 11.70
CA ASN A 37 -14.55 -17.32 11.28
C ASN A 37 -14.74 -16.06 12.16
N ILE A 38 -13.69 -15.25 12.32
CA ILE A 38 -13.68 -14.09 13.25
C ILE A 38 -14.37 -12.83 12.66
N CYS A 39 -14.69 -12.78 11.37
CA CYS A 39 -15.42 -11.64 10.78
C CYS A 39 -16.34 -12.04 9.60
N GLY A 40 -16.82 -13.29 9.55
CA GLY A 40 -17.69 -13.81 8.46
C GLY A 40 -17.05 -13.80 7.06
N SER A 41 -15.83 -13.27 6.95
CA SER A 41 -15.04 -13.15 5.74
C SER A 41 -14.00 -14.26 5.79
N SER A 42 -14.24 -15.32 5.04
CA SER A 42 -13.26 -16.38 4.81
C SER A 42 -12.01 -15.72 4.23
N ILE A 43 -10.89 -15.77 4.96
CA ILE A 43 -9.60 -15.33 4.42
C ILE A 43 -9.26 -16.33 3.32
N ASN A 44 -9.30 -15.87 2.07
CA ASN A 44 -9.00 -16.72 0.93
C ASN A 44 -7.57 -17.25 1.06
N THR A 45 -7.44 -18.58 1.03
CA THR A 45 -6.22 -19.32 1.34
C THR A 45 -5.19 -19.31 0.21
N GLU A 46 -5.47 -18.69 -0.94
CA GLU A 46 -4.54 -18.68 -2.09
C GLU A 46 -3.21 -17.98 -1.79
N ASP A 47 -3.24 -16.84 -1.08
CA ASP A 47 -2.01 -16.18 -0.66
C ASP A 47 -1.25 -17.02 0.39
N SER A 48 -1.97 -17.87 1.14
CA SER A 48 -1.50 -18.56 2.35
C SER A 48 -0.33 -19.54 2.12
N ILE A 49 -0.13 -19.98 0.88
CA ILE A 49 0.88 -20.98 0.50
C ILE A 49 2.19 -20.31 0.04
N ARG A 50 2.12 -19.13 -0.58
CA ARG A 50 3.24 -18.56 -1.33
C ARG A 50 4.19 -17.74 -0.46
N PHE A 51 3.63 -16.94 0.45
CA PHE A 51 4.42 -16.05 1.27
C PHE A 51 4.91 -16.75 2.54
N PRO A 52 6.16 -16.51 2.98
CA PRO A 52 6.65 -17.08 4.23
C PRO A 52 5.81 -16.60 5.42
N ARG A 53 5.45 -17.56 6.28
CA ARG A 53 4.73 -17.31 7.53
C ARG A 53 5.75 -16.97 8.63
N SER A 54 5.56 -15.85 9.31
CA SER A 54 6.38 -15.54 10.49
C SER A 54 5.94 -16.38 11.69
N ALA A 55 6.85 -16.62 12.63
CA ALA A 55 6.51 -17.29 13.89
C ALA A 55 5.40 -16.53 14.67
N PHE A 56 5.38 -15.20 14.56
CA PHE A 56 4.33 -14.37 15.14
C PHE A 56 2.97 -14.57 14.48
N TYR A 57 2.93 -14.69 13.15
CA TYR A 57 1.69 -15.04 12.44
C TYR A 57 1.18 -16.41 12.89
N VAL A 58 2.04 -17.43 12.86
CA VAL A 58 1.66 -18.79 13.25
C VAL A 58 1.14 -18.79 14.69
N ARG A 59 1.85 -18.12 15.60
CA ARG A 59 1.43 -17.99 17.00
C ARG A 59 0.10 -17.24 17.12
N GLY A 60 -0.07 -16.12 16.43
CA GLY A 60 -1.33 -15.35 16.42
C GLY A 60 -2.52 -16.18 15.93
N MET A 61 -2.32 -17.00 14.89
CA MET A 61 -3.36 -17.86 14.32
C MET A 61 -3.63 -19.14 15.12
N MET A 62 -2.67 -19.63 15.92
CA MET A 62 -2.84 -20.88 16.68
C MET A 62 -3.77 -20.74 17.89
N TYR A 63 -3.96 -19.54 18.40
CA TYR A 63 -4.74 -19.34 19.61
C TYR A 63 -6.23 -19.09 19.29
N THR A 64 -7.03 -20.16 19.25
CA THR A 64 -8.50 -20.08 19.25
C THR A 64 -9.07 -19.41 20.50
N ASN A 65 -8.29 -19.38 21.59
CA ASN A 65 -8.73 -19.02 22.93
C ASN A 65 -7.97 -17.81 23.50
N ILE A 66 -7.52 -16.86 22.65
CA ILE A 66 -6.97 -15.62 23.19
C ILE A 66 -8.07 -14.90 23.98
N THR A 67 -7.90 -14.86 25.30
CA THR A 67 -8.76 -14.09 26.20
C THR A 67 -8.53 -12.59 26.07
N ASP A 68 -7.38 -12.17 25.54
CA ASP A 68 -7.01 -10.77 25.31
C ASP A 68 -6.81 -10.43 23.82
N PRO A 69 -7.84 -9.88 23.13
CA PRO A 69 -7.74 -9.45 21.73
C PRO A 69 -6.55 -8.53 21.41
N MET A 70 -6.00 -7.82 22.40
CA MET A 70 -4.85 -6.94 22.20
C MET A 70 -3.55 -7.73 22.01
N GLU A 71 -3.36 -8.84 22.72
CA GLU A 71 -2.19 -9.72 22.52
C GLU A 71 -2.20 -10.30 21.11
N HIS A 72 -3.38 -10.68 20.59
CA HIS A 72 -3.51 -11.16 19.22
C HIS A 72 -3.06 -10.10 18.20
N LEU A 73 -3.58 -8.87 18.33
CA LEU A 73 -3.24 -7.75 17.46
C LEU A 73 -1.75 -7.41 17.53
N ASP A 74 -1.14 -7.46 18.73
CA ASP A 74 0.28 -7.21 18.90
C ASP A 74 1.14 -8.26 18.16
N LEU A 75 0.81 -9.55 18.31
CA LEU A 75 1.53 -10.62 17.59
C LEU A 75 1.49 -10.40 16.08
N LEU A 76 0.32 -10.15 15.50
CA LEU A 76 0.19 -9.89 14.07
C LEU A 76 0.94 -8.62 13.66
N LYS A 77 0.82 -7.53 14.44
CA LYS A 77 1.55 -6.30 14.18
C LYS A 77 3.06 -6.53 14.16
N ARG A 78 3.60 -7.30 15.10
CA ARG A 78 5.01 -7.66 15.16
C ARG A 78 5.44 -8.54 14.00
N GLY A 79 4.61 -9.51 13.59
CA GLY A 79 4.86 -10.30 12.39
C GLY A 79 4.97 -9.45 11.13
N ALA A 80 4.13 -8.42 11.01
CA ALA A 80 4.17 -7.47 9.91
C ALA A 80 5.38 -6.52 9.99
N ILE A 81 5.67 -5.98 11.19
CA ILE A 81 6.75 -5.00 11.43
C ILE A 81 8.14 -5.64 11.33
N GLU A 82 8.38 -6.68 12.09
CA GLU A 82 9.71 -7.25 12.32
C GLU A 82 10.15 -8.18 11.19
N HIS A 83 9.19 -8.81 10.48
CA HIS A 83 9.48 -9.83 9.47
C HIS A 83 8.90 -9.52 8.09
N GLY A 84 8.19 -8.41 7.92
CA GLY A 84 7.53 -8.12 6.65
C GLY A 84 6.50 -9.18 6.25
N CYS A 85 5.93 -9.91 7.21
CA CYS A 85 5.05 -11.04 6.94
C CYS A 85 3.72 -10.57 6.35
N VAL A 86 3.52 -10.86 5.06
CA VAL A 86 2.33 -10.48 4.30
C VAL A 86 1.04 -11.00 4.94
N HIS A 87 1.03 -12.23 5.45
CA HIS A 87 -0.13 -12.78 6.17
C HIS A 87 -0.50 -11.96 7.39
N SER A 88 0.52 -11.54 8.15
CA SER A 88 0.30 -10.69 9.32
C SER A 88 -0.28 -9.33 8.92
N MET A 89 0.17 -8.75 7.80
CA MET A 89 -0.36 -7.48 7.29
C MET A 89 -1.84 -7.60 6.94
N VAL A 90 -2.23 -8.64 6.20
CA VAL A 90 -3.63 -8.89 5.80
C VAL A 90 -4.52 -9.01 7.04
N VAL A 91 -4.16 -9.92 7.96
CA VAL A 91 -5.01 -10.20 9.14
C VAL A 91 -5.03 -9.01 10.10
N TYR A 92 -3.89 -8.35 10.33
CA TYR A 92 -3.85 -7.15 11.16
C TYR A 92 -4.72 -6.03 10.59
N ALA A 93 -4.65 -5.78 9.28
CA ALA A 93 -5.48 -4.79 8.60
C ALA A 93 -6.97 -5.14 8.70
N GLN A 94 -7.34 -6.39 8.46
CA GLN A 94 -8.72 -6.88 8.58
C GLN A 94 -9.27 -6.71 10.00
N LEU A 95 -8.50 -7.14 11.02
CA LEU A 95 -8.90 -6.97 12.42
C LEU A 95 -9.00 -5.49 12.80
N SER A 96 -8.08 -4.65 12.30
CA SER A 96 -8.14 -3.20 12.51
C SER A 96 -9.45 -2.60 11.97
N VAL A 97 -9.98 -3.13 10.87
CA VAL A 97 -11.29 -2.74 10.32
C VAL A 97 -12.45 -3.35 11.14
N CYS A 98 -12.39 -4.64 11.50
CA CYS A 98 -13.50 -5.37 12.14
C CYS A 98 -13.68 -5.02 13.63
N VAL A 99 -12.60 -4.97 14.42
CA VAL A 99 -12.65 -4.78 15.88
C VAL A 99 -13.29 -3.45 16.26
N TYR A 100 -13.14 -2.43 15.42
CA TYR A 100 -13.43 -1.09 15.86
C TYR A 100 -14.84 -0.58 15.54
N LYS A 101 -15.62 -1.20 14.63
CA LYS A 101 -17.05 -0.93 14.23
C LYS A 101 -17.57 0.52 14.18
N ARG A 102 -16.77 1.51 14.56
CA ARG A 102 -16.92 2.94 14.50
C ARG A 102 -16.01 3.37 13.35
N LYS A 103 -16.44 4.37 12.60
CA LYS A 103 -15.92 4.87 11.30
C LYS A 103 -14.41 5.23 11.26
N ALA A 104 -13.63 4.84 12.27
CA ALA A 104 -12.41 5.48 12.70
C ALA A 104 -11.11 4.76 12.30
N ILE A 105 -11.04 3.55 11.73
CA ILE A 105 -9.74 2.85 11.56
C ILE A 105 -9.44 2.40 10.11
N VAL A 106 -10.26 2.79 9.13
CA VAL A 106 -9.91 2.53 7.71
C VAL A 106 -8.55 3.15 7.37
N HIS A 107 -8.27 4.34 7.88
CA HIS A 107 -6.99 5.03 7.67
C HIS A 107 -5.79 4.29 8.25
N SER A 108 -5.96 3.47 9.31
CA SER A 108 -4.88 2.64 9.85
C SER A 108 -4.73 1.31 9.14
N ALA A 109 -5.78 0.82 8.47
CA ALA A 109 -5.74 -0.42 7.71
C ALA A 109 -5.17 -0.24 6.28
N ILE A 110 -5.48 0.89 5.62
CA ILE A 110 -4.99 1.19 4.27
C ILE A 110 -3.47 1.04 4.13
N PRO A 111 -2.62 1.57 5.03
CA PRO A 111 -1.17 1.45 4.87
C PRO A 111 -0.71 -0.01 4.87
N TRP A 112 -1.36 -0.89 5.64
CA TRP A 112 -1.05 -2.32 5.68
C TRP A 112 -1.54 -3.06 4.44
N TYR A 113 -2.73 -2.73 3.94
CA TYR A 113 -3.18 -3.29 2.67
C TYR A 113 -2.30 -2.82 1.51
N LEU A 114 -1.94 -1.53 1.46
CA LEU A 114 -1.04 -1.01 0.44
C LEU A 114 0.33 -1.68 0.52
N GLU A 115 0.88 -1.85 1.72
CA GLU A 115 2.14 -2.54 1.96
C GLU A 115 2.10 -4.00 1.47
N GLY A 116 1.07 -4.75 1.82
CA GLY A 116 0.94 -6.12 1.32
C GLY A 116 0.69 -6.17 -0.19
N ALA A 117 0.00 -5.19 -0.76
CA ALA A 117 -0.26 -5.10 -2.20
C ALA A 117 1.03 -4.83 -3.00
N ILE A 118 1.89 -3.91 -2.56
CA ILE A 118 3.21 -3.66 -3.20
C ILE A 118 4.16 -4.85 -3.05
N ARG A 119 3.90 -5.76 -2.11
CA ARG A 119 4.61 -7.03 -1.92
C ARG A 119 4.03 -8.18 -2.75
N GLY A 120 2.92 -7.94 -3.46
CA GLY A 120 2.30 -8.91 -4.35
C GLY A 120 1.11 -9.69 -3.78
N SER A 121 0.60 -9.37 -2.59
CA SER A 121 -0.59 -10.05 -2.06
C SER A 121 -1.85 -9.64 -2.83
N ARG A 122 -2.50 -10.63 -3.44
CA ARG A 122 -3.80 -10.44 -4.11
C ARG A 122 -4.89 -10.11 -3.10
N SER A 123 -4.86 -10.69 -1.89
CA SER A 123 -5.81 -10.37 -0.84
C SER A 123 -5.73 -8.90 -0.43
N CYS A 124 -4.51 -8.38 -0.21
CA CYS A 124 -4.30 -6.97 0.07
C CYS A 124 -4.74 -6.05 -1.07
N VAL A 125 -4.52 -6.46 -2.32
CA VAL A 125 -5.04 -5.73 -3.50
C VAL A 125 -6.57 -5.65 -3.48
N ILE A 126 -7.25 -6.79 -3.30
CA ILE A 126 -8.72 -6.86 -3.29
C ILE A 126 -9.28 -5.98 -2.17
N GLU A 127 -8.72 -6.04 -0.97
CA GLU A 127 -9.16 -5.20 0.15
C GLU A 127 -8.88 -3.71 -0.09
N SER A 128 -7.75 -3.36 -0.71
CA SER A 128 -7.47 -1.98 -1.13
C SER A 128 -8.52 -1.47 -2.12
N VAL A 129 -8.84 -2.27 -3.15
CA VAL A 129 -9.88 -1.94 -4.15
C VAL A 129 -11.24 -1.75 -3.48
N LYS A 130 -11.65 -2.63 -2.56
CA LYS A 130 -12.91 -2.47 -1.81
C LYS A 130 -12.95 -1.15 -1.05
N ILE A 131 -11.84 -0.70 -0.46
CA ILE A 131 -11.78 0.58 0.24
C ILE A 131 -11.90 1.75 -0.74
N TYR A 132 -11.27 1.64 -1.91
CA TYR A 132 -11.24 2.64 -2.96
C TYR A 132 -12.59 2.81 -3.69
N THR A 133 -13.40 1.76 -3.76
CA THR A 133 -14.70 1.77 -4.45
C THR A 133 -15.90 1.96 -3.52
N LYS A 134 -15.71 1.95 -2.19
CA LYS A 134 -16.80 2.00 -1.21
C LYS A 134 -17.60 3.33 -1.18
N ASP A 135 -17.06 4.41 -1.72
CA ASP A 135 -17.72 5.73 -1.72
C ASP A 135 -17.78 6.27 -3.14
N GLU A 136 -18.96 6.26 -3.76
CA GLU A 136 -19.16 6.71 -5.14
C GLU A 136 -18.73 8.17 -5.34
N ALA A 137 -18.86 9.01 -4.31
CA ALA A 137 -18.49 10.43 -4.39
C ALA A 137 -16.97 10.68 -4.38
N VAL A 138 -16.17 9.66 -4.02
CA VAL A 138 -14.70 9.74 -3.90
C VAL A 138 -14.10 8.46 -4.47
N SER A 139 -14.61 8.04 -5.63
CA SER A 139 -14.17 6.82 -6.30
C SER A 139 -12.73 7.01 -6.80
N MET A 140 -11.79 6.24 -6.25
CA MET A 140 -10.38 6.27 -6.65
C MET A 140 -10.15 5.34 -7.84
N LYS A 141 -10.68 5.73 -8.99
CA LYS A 141 -10.69 4.91 -10.22
C LYS A 141 -9.30 4.60 -10.72
N ALA A 142 -8.40 5.57 -10.67
CA ALA A 142 -7.04 5.42 -11.19
C ALA A 142 -6.25 4.39 -10.37
N LEU A 143 -6.34 4.46 -9.04
CA LEU A 143 -5.72 3.47 -8.16
C LEU A 143 -6.41 2.11 -8.27
N THR A 144 -7.74 2.08 -8.41
CA THR A 144 -8.50 0.84 -8.60
C THR A 144 -8.04 0.09 -9.85
N LEU A 145 -7.96 0.78 -11.00
CA LEU A 145 -7.46 0.22 -12.25
C LEU A 145 -6.04 -0.32 -12.10
N TYR A 146 -5.16 0.46 -11.47
CA TYR A 146 -3.78 0.05 -11.24
C TYR A 146 -3.70 -1.27 -10.47
N TRP A 147 -4.40 -1.34 -9.34
CA TRP A 147 -4.37 -2.51 -8.47
C TRP A 147 -5.02 -3.73 -9.10
N MET A 148 -6.12 -3.55 -9.82
CA MET A 148 -6.76 -4.64 -10.57
C MET A 148 -5.82 -5.21 -11.64
N ASN A 149 -5.08 -4.36 -12.35
CA ASN A 149 -4.08 -4.82 -13.30
C ASN A 149 -2.92 -5.56 -12.60
N MET A 150 -2.43 -5.03 -11.47
CA MET A 150 -1.41 -5.72 -10.67
C MET A 150 -1.88 -7.09 -10.16
N SER A 151 -3.14 -7.22 -9.71
CA SER A 151 -3.69 -8.52 -9.29
C SER A 151 -3.68 -9.56 -10.41
N ARG A 152 -3.90 -9.16 -11.66
CA ARG A 152 -3.81 -10.07 -12.81
C ARG A 152 -2.38 -10.47 -13.07
N ASN A 153 -1.44 -9.53 -12.99
CA ASN A 153 -0.02 -9.82 -13.12
C ASN A 153 0.46 -10.79 -12.04
N PHE A 154 0.02 -10.65 -10.79
CA PHE A 154 0.36 -11.60 -9.73
C PHE A 154 -0.16 -13.01 -10.06
N ALA A 155 -1.41 -13.13 -10.50
CA ALA A 155 -1.97 -14.40 -10.95
C ALA A 155 -1.21 -14.98 -12.18
N ALA A 156 -0.75 -14.13 -13.09
CA ALA A 156 0.05 -14.54 -14.25
C ALA A 156 1.41 -15.11 -13.86
N TRP A 157 2.10 -14.46 -12.92
CA TRP A 157 3.41 -14.91 -12.43
C TRP A 157 3.32 -16.22 -11.66
N ASP A 158 2.13 -16.48 -11.11
CA ASP A 158 1.82 -17.69 -10.37
C ASP A 158 1.57 -18.92 -11.24
N THR A 159 1.08 -18.71 -12.46
CA THR A 159 0.71 -19.78 -13.41
C THR A 159 1.82 -20.08 -14.41
N SER A 160 3.07 -19.67 -14.16
CA SER A 160 4.19 -19.81 -15.10
C SER A 160 4.68 -21.25 -15.32
N SER A 161 3.83 -22.27 -15.17
CA SER A 161 3.95 -23.47 -15.99
C SER A 161 3.50 -23.09 -17.40
N ASP A 162 4.45 -23.04 -18.34
CA ASP A 162 4.45 -22.41 -19.67
C ASP A 162 3.26 -22.63 -20.65
N SER A 163 2.15 -23.28 -20.30
CA SER A 163 1.12 -23.68 -21.29
C SER A 163 -0.20 -22.91 -21.30
N ASP A 164 -0.61 -22.19 -20.24
CA ASP A 164 -2.04 -21.82 -20.09
C ASP A 164 -2.34 -20.30 -20.09
N PHE A 165 -1.34 -19.44 -20.33
CA PHE A 165 -1.51 -17.99 -20.19
C PHE A 165 -2.44 -17.34 -21.24
N GLU A 166 -2.69 -17.98 -22.39
CA GLU A 166 -3.55 -17.39 -23.43
C GLU A 166 -5.05 -17.38 -23.06
N ASN A 167 -5.50 -18.17 -22.07
CA ASN A 167 -6.94 -18.32 -21.79
C ASN A 167 -7.51 -17.37 -20.73
N LEU A 168 -6.69 -16.64 -19.95
CA LEU A 168 -7.20 -15.73 -18.90
C LEU A 168 -7.65 -14.35 -19.42
N ASN A 169 -7.37 -14.04 -20.69
CA ASN A 169 -7.78 -12.78 -21.31
C ASN A 169 -9.18 -12.80 -21.94
N SER A 170 -9.87 -13.95 -21.97
CA SER A 170 -10.98 -14.16 -22.90
C SER A 170 -12.40 -13.84 -22.42
N ASP A 171 -12.74 -13.77 -21.13
CA ASP A 171 -14.19 -13.88 -20.78
C ASP A 171 -14.74 -13.00 -19.63
N GLY A 172 -14.14 -11.83 -19.34
CA GLY A 172 -14.83 -10.84 -18.49
C GLY A 172 -13.97 -9.79 -17.77
N GLY A 173 -12.64 -9.90 -17.82
CA GLY A 173 -11.76 -8.90 -17.20
C GLY A 173 -11.73 -7.54 -17.90
N TYR A 174 -11.92 -7.51 -19.22
CA TYR A 174 -11.96 -6.28 -20.01
C TYR A 174 -13.21 -5.45 -19.71
N ASP A 175 -14.37 -6.10 -19.55
CA ASP A 175 -15.63 -5.41 -19.25
C ASP A 175 -15.56 -4.66 -17.93
N LEU A 176 -14.91 -5.21 -16.92
CA LEU A 176 -14.75 -4.51 -15.64
C LEU A 176 -13.81 -3.31 -15.75
N ILE A 177 -12.74 -3.37 -16.56
CA ILE A 177 -11.87 -2.20 -16.81
C ILE A 177 -12.62 -1.11 -17.58
N ASN A 178 -13.36 -1.50 -18.63
CA ASN A 178 -14.16 -0.58 -19.43
C ASN A 178 -15.29 0.05 -18.61
N THR A 179 -15.82 -0.66 -17.62
CA THR A 179 -16.80 -0.12 -16.66
C THR A 179 -16.18 0.89 -15.70
N ILE A 180 -14.88 0.78 -15.41
CA ILE A 180 -14.19 1.68 -14.49
C ILE A 180 -13.70 2.96 -15.20
N ILE A 181 -13.30 2.87 -16.47
CA ILE A 181 -12.96 4.06 -17.28
C ILE A 181 -14.26 4.83 -17.56
N GLU A 182 -14.39 6.03 -17.00
CA GLU A 182 -15.59 6.83 -17.21
C GLU A 182 -15.70 7.30 -18.66
N GLN A 183 -16.85 7.01 -19.27
CA GLN A 183 -17.29 7.67 -20.50
C GLN A 183 -18.15 8.92 -20.21
N SER A 184 -18.08 9.41 -18.96
CA SER A 184 -18.80 10.57 -18.48
C SER A 184 -17.90 11.48 -17.65
N CYS A 185 -18.32 12.72 -17.46
CA CYS A 185 -17.61 13.71 -16.67
C CYS A 185 -17.63 13.32 -15.17
N ALA A 186 -16.45 13.21 -14.55
CA ALA A 186 -16.30 12.81 -13.15
C ALA A 186 -17.02 13.73 -12.14
N ILE A 187 -17.38 14.95 -12.52
CA ILE A 187 -18.06 15.93 -11.66
C ILE A 187 -19.55 16.05 -11.97
N CYS A 188 -19.92 16.26 -13.24
CA CYS A 188 -21.30 16.56 -13.60
C CYS A 188 -22.03 15.42 -14.31
N GLY A 189 -21.36 14.30 -14.57
CA GLY A 189 -21.94 13.10 -15.19
C GLY A 189 -22.29 13.23 -16.67
N LYS A 190 -22.00 14.37 -17.32
CA LYS A 190 -22.22 14.54 -18.76
C LYS A 190 -21.43 13.50 -19.57
N GLU A 191 -22.10 12.84 -20.49
CA GLU A 191 -21.50 11.88 -21.41
C GLU A 191 -20.96 12.57 -22.66
N ASP A 192 -20.09 11.85 -23.38
CA ASP A 192 -19.60 12.26 -24.68
C ASP A 192 -20.76 12.33 -25.69
N THR A 193 -20.82 13.38 -26.50
CA THR A 193 -21.83 13.54 -27.57
C THR A 193 -21.16 14.08 -28.84
N GLU A 194 -21.88 14.11 -29.96
CA GLU A 194 -21.36 14.70 -31.21
C GLU A 194 -20.89 16.16 -31.06
N THR A 195 -21.41 16.88 -30.06
CA THR A 195 -21.10 18.30 -29.81
C THR A 195 -20.23 18.55 -28.57
N LEU A 196 -20.00 17.51 -27.76
CA LEU A 196 -19.24 17.62 -26.51
C LEU A 196 -18.25 16.46 -26.46
N THR A 197 -16.96 16.79 -26.56
CA THR A 197 -15.88 15.82 -26.36
C THR A 197 -15.28 15.98 -24.97
N LEU A 198 -15.31 14.91 -24.18
CA LEU A 198 -14.71 14.83 -22.86
C LEU A 198 -13.18 14.77 -22.98
N LYS A 199 -12.49 15.48 -22.09
CA LYS A 199 -11.04 15.48 -21.98
C LYS A 199 -10.60 14.59 -20.83
N GLN A 200 -9.69 13.67 -21.11
CA GLN A 200 -9.10 12.81 -20.09
C GLN A 200 -8.07 13.55 -19.24
N CYS A 201 -7.95 13.15 -17.97
CA CYS A 201 -6.83 13.57 -17.14
C CYS A 201 -5.50 13.10 -17.76
N ILE A 202 -4.63 14.04 -18.15
CA ILE A 202 -3.32 13.72 -18.76
C ILE A 202 -2.44 12.88 -17.82
N GLY A 203 -2.63 13.01 -16.50
CA GLY A 203 -1.80 12.33 -15.52
C GLY A 203 -2.13 10.86 -15.31
N CYS A 204 -3.40 10.46 -15.38
CA CYS A 204 -3.82 9.09 -15.07
C CYS A 204 -4.73 8.44 -16.12
N SER A 205 -5.29 9.21 -17.05
CA SER A 205 -6.25 8.79 -18.08
C SER A 205 -7.51 8.06 -17.57
N ALA A 206 -7.72 8.00 -16.26
CA ALA A 206 -8.81 7.25 -15.64
C ALA A 206 -10.11 8.06 -15.47
N CYS A 207 -10.02 9.39 -15.49
CA CYS A 207 -11.14 10.31 -15.30
C CYS A 207 -11.28 11.24 -16.50
N CYS A 208 -12.52 11.57 -16.84
CA CYS A 208 -12.90 12.42 -17.97
C CYS A 208 -13.61 13.68 -17.48
N TYR A 209 -13.48 14.78 -18.22
CA TYR A 209 -14.07 16.06 -17.86
C TYR A 209 -14.68 16.76 -19.08
N CYS A 210 -15.85 17.36 -18.91
CA CYS A 210 -16.48 18.15 -19.97
C CYS A 210 -15.91 19.59 -20.06
N SER A 211 -15.18 20.05 -19.04
CA SER A 211 -14.65 21.41 -18.99
C SER A 211 -13.50 21.54 -17.98
N GLN A 212 -12.75 22.65 -18.08
CA GLN A 212 -11.64 22.97 -17.17
C GLN A 212 -12.12 23.18 -15.73
N GLU A 213 -13.33 23.73 -15.56
CA GLU A 213 -13.94 23.94 -14.25
C GLU A 213 -14.21 22.61 -13.55
N CYS A 214 -14.79 21.63 -14.27
CA CYS A 214 -15.01 20.29 -13.72
C CYS A 214 -13.68 19.60 -13.36
N GLN A 215 -12.65 19.73 -14.20
CA GLN A 215 -11.34 19.19 -13.88
C GLN A 215 -10.74 19.83 -12.62
N THR A 216 -10.84 21.15 -12.49
CA THR A 216 -10.29 21.90 -11.35
C THR A 216 -11.02 21.56 -10.05
N ALA A 217 -12.35 21.46 -10.09
CA ALA A 217 -13.16 21.02 -8.96
C ALA A 217 -12.79 19.60 -8.53
N HIS A 218 -12.66 18.65 -9.47
CA HIS A 218 -12.22 17.30 -9.14
C HIS A 218 -10.82 17.27 -8.53
N TRP A 219 -9.92 18.10 -9.07
CA TRP A 219 -8.52 18.18 -8.67
C TRP A 219 -8.32 18.70 -7.24
N GLU A 220 -8.98 19.81 -6.86
CA GLU A 220 -8.82 20.43 -5.54
C GLU A 220 -9.86 19.96 -4.52
N GLU A 221 -11.15 19.95 -4.88
CA GLU A 221 -12.26 19.77 -3.93
C GLU A 221 -12.51 18.28 -3.64
N HIS A 222 -12.33 17.43 -4.64
CA HIS A 222 -12.48 15.97 -4.53
C HIS A 222 -11.14 15.23 -4.39
N ASN A 223 -10.04 15.97 -4.24
CA ASN A 223 -8.70 15.45 -3.99
C ASN A 223 -8.16 14.45 -5.04
N HIS A 224 -8.59 14.56 -6.31
CA HIS A 224 -8.00 13.78 -7.39
C HIS A 224 -6.49 14.04 -7.55
N ARG A 225 -6.01 15.23 -7.14
CA ARG A 225 -4.58 15.57 -7.08
C ARG A 225 -3.77 14.52 -6.31
N GLY A 226 -4.25 14.10 -5.13
CA GLY A 226 -3.55 13.13 -4.30
C GLY A 226 -3.53 11.73 -4.92
N GLU A 227 -4.67 11.30 -5.45
CA GLU A 227 -4.82 10.02 -6.16
C GLU A 227 -3.89 9.95 -7.38
N CYS A 228 -3.96 10.96 -8.26
CA CYS A 228 -3.19 11.02 -9.49
C CYS A 228 -1.68 10.99 -9.21
N LYS A 229 -1.20 11.70 -8.16
CA LYS A 229 0.20 11.67 -7.77
C LYS A 229 0.62 10.34 -7.16
N GLN A 230 -0.24 9.71 -6.36
CA GLN A 230 0.02 8.38 -5.82
C GLN A 230 0.16 7.34 -6.95
N LEU A 231 -0.69 7.42 -7.98
CA LEU A 231 -0.55 6.58 -9.17
C LEU A 231 0.80 6.80 -9.85
N LYS A 232 1.23 8.06 -10.06
CA LYS A 232 2.54 8.35 -10.67
C LYS A 232 3.70 7.75 -9.87
N ILE A 233 3.63 7.74 -8.54
CA ILE A 233 4.62 7.08 -7.68
C ILE A 233 4.61 5.57 -7.96
N LEU A 234 3.44 4.94 -8.00
CA LEU A 234 3.29 3.51 -8.27
C LEU A 234 3.77 3.14 -9.69
N GLU A 235 3.47 3.94 -10.70
CA GLU A 235 3.95 3.70 -12.06
C GLU A 235 5.46 3.83 -12.18
N LYS A 236 6.06 4.81 -11.51
CA LYS A 236 7.51 5.05 -11.56
C LYS A 236 8.32 4.07 -10.71
N TYR A 237 7.82 3.69 -9.53
CA TYR A 237 8.62 2.97 -8.52
C TYR A 237 8.09 1.58 -8.17
N HIS A 238 6.84 1.25 -8.45
CA HIS A 238 6.30 -0.11 -8.23
C HIS A 238 6.25 -0.90 -9.53
N LYS A 239 5.55 -0.41 -10.56
CA LYS A 239 5.29 -1.13 -11.82
C LYS A 239 6.55 -1.76 -12.46
N PRO A 240 7.69 -1.07 -12.62
CA PRO A 240 8.88 -1.65 -13.22
C PRO A 240 9.59 -2.70 -12.33
N TYR A 241 9.39 -2.66 -11.01
CA TYR A 241 10.06 -3.53 -10.04
C TYR A 241 9.11 -4.54 -9.38
N ALA A 242 7.82 -4.56 -9.75
CA ALA A 242 6.80 -5.31 -9.04
C ALA A 242 7.09 -6.82 -9.04
N LYS A 243 7.58 -7.37 -10.16
CA LYS A 243 7.97 -8.78 -10.25
C LYS A 243 9.19 -9.10 -9.39
N GLU A 244 10.22 -8.27 -9.43
CA GLU A 244 11.43 -8.42 -8.60
C GLU A 244 11.08 -8.39 -7.09
N ILE A 245 10.28 -7.40 -6.68
CA ILE A 245 9.80 -7.28 -5.30
C ILE A 245 9.02 -8.53 -4.91
N TYR A 246 8.07 -8.96 -5.75
CA TYR A 246 7.25 -10.14 -5.50
C TYR A 246 8.07 -11.41 -5.27
N GLU A 247 8.99 -11.72 -6.19
CA GLU A 247 9.85 -12.89 -6.11
C GLU A 247 10.76 -12.85 -4.88
N ALA A 248 11.29 -11.68 -4.54
CA ALA A 248 12.12 -11.48 -3.35
C ALA A 248 11.32 -11.73 -2.05
N VAL A 249 10.08 -11.25 -1.97
CA VAL A 249 9.22 -11.51 -0.81
C VAL A 249 8.89 -13.00 -0.68
N ILE A 250 8.64 -13.72 -1.78
CA ILE A 250 8.40 -15.17 -1.76
C ILE A 250 9.63 -15.93 -1.23
N ARG A 251 10.84 -15.54 -1.65
CA ARG A 251 12.08 -16.12 -1.12
C ARG A 251 12.30 -15.83 0.37
N GLY A 252 11.57 -14.87 0.92
CA GLY A 252 11.74 -14.41 2.30
C GLY A 252 12.85 -13.39 2.47
N ASP A 253 13.24 -12.71 1.38
CA ASP A 253 14.23 -11.64 1.44
C ASP A 253 13.68 -10.50 2.31
N THR A 254 14.42 -10.14 3.36
CA THR A 254 14.05 -9.05 4.27
C THR A 254 14.55 -7.69 3.79
N ASN A 255 15.50 -7.69 2.85
CA ASN A 255 16.13 -6.51 2.32
C ASN A 255 15.93 -6.42 0.82
N ILE A 256 14.97 -5.60 0.42
CA ILE A 256 14.56 -5.43 -0.98
C ILE A 256 14.67 -3.92 -1.29
N PRO A 257 15.81 -3.45 -1.85
CA PRO A 257 16.06 -2.02 -2.03
C PRO A 257 14.97 -1.28 -2.82
N ALA A 258 14.43 -1.91 -3.87
CA ALA A 258 13.33 -1.35 -4.66
C ALA A 258 12.07 -1.11 -3.80
N LEU A 259 11.76 -2.06 -2.90
CA LEU A 259 10.63 -1.95 -1.97
C LEU A 259 10.85 -0.84 -0.93
N GLU A 260 12.05 -0.73 -0.35
CA GLU A 260 12.36 0.33 0.61
C GLU A 260 12.24 1.72 -0.02
N LYS A 261 12.75 1.88 -1.25
CA LYS A 261 12.61 3.12 -2.02
C LYS A 261 11.14 3.45 -2.29
N LEU A 262 10.35 2.46 -2.70
CA LEU A 262 8.92 2.62 -2.94
C LEU A 262 8.16 3.01 -1.65
N ARG A 263 8.46 2.35 -0.52
CA ARG A 263 7.88 2.67 0.81
C ARG A 263 8.13 4.12 1.18
N TYR A 264 9.37 4.58 1.04
CA TYR A 264 9.73 5.97 1.29
C TYR A 264 8.93 6.92 0.39
N LYS A 265 8.88 6.65 -0.92
CA LYS A 265 8.16 7.50 -1.88
C LYS A 265 6.65 7.52 -1.66
N LEU A 266 6.05 6.45 -1.14
CA LEU A 266 4.63 6.40 -0.76
C LEU A 266 4.36 6.96 0.64
N GLY A 267 5.38 7.30 1.43
CA GLY A 267 5.22 7.74 2.82
C GLY A 267 4.86 6.60 3.79
N LEU A 268 5.04 5.34 3.40
CA LEU A 268 4.75 4.16 4.24
C LEU A 268 5.70 4.04 5.44
N SER A 269 6.89 4.63 5.35
CA SER A 269 7.90 4.62 6.40
C SER A 269 7.93 5.87 7.27
N ARG A 270 7.03 6.84 7.07
CA ARG A 270 7.06 8.15 7.77
C ARG A 270 7.24 8.03 9.30
N PRO A 271 7.95 8.98 9.92
CA PRO A 271 8.22 8.94 11.35
C PRO A 271 6.95 9.23 12.15
N LEU A 272 6.85 8.76 13.41
CA LEU A 272 5.61 8.87 14.18
C LEU A 272 5.19 10.34 14.40
N GLU A 273 6.18 11.21 14.50
CA GLU A 273 6.05 12.64 14.71
C GLU A 273 5.27 13.33 13.58
N ASP A 274 5.41 12.84 12.35
CA ASP A 274 4.70 13.37 11.19
C ASP A 274 3.18 13.11 11.24
N TYR A 275 2.71 12.28 12.18
CA TYR A 275 1.29 11.98 12.39
C TYR A 275 0.68 12.75 13.55
N VAL A 276 1.48 13.44 14.38
CA VAL A 276 0.98 14.13 15.59
C VAL A 276 0.03 15.27 15.24
N ASP A 277 0.25 15.91 14.09
CA ASP A 277 -0.58 17.00 13.59
C ASP A 277 -1.78 16.50 12.77
N LEU A 278 -1.94 15.18 12.60
CA LEU A 278 -3.14 14.65 11.99
C LEU A 278 -4.28 14.78 12.99
N ASP A 279 -5.23 15.65 12.67
CA ASP A 279 -6.47 15.74 13.41
C ASP A 279 -7.28 14.45 13.18
N LEU A 280 -7.05 13.46 14.05
CA LEU A 280 -7.79 12.21 14.10
C LEU A 280 -9.24 12.41 14.57
N SER A 281 -9.70 13.63 14.81
CA SER A 281 -11.11 13.93 15.05
C SER A 281 -11.87 14.22 13.75
N ASP A 282 -11.21 14.75 12.71
CA ASP A 282 -11.78 14.97 11.36
C ASP A 282 -11.55 13.78 10.43
N MET A 283 -11.96 12.59 10.87
CA MET A 283 -11.74 11.29 10.21
C MET A 283 -12.62 11.05 8.98
N GLY A 284 -13.04 12.14 8.33
CA GLY A 284 -13.78 12.13 7.08
C GLY A 284 -13.00 11.46 5.95
N LYS A 285 -13.71 11.27 4.83
CA LYS A 285 -13.33 10.55 3.59
C LYS A 285 -11.90 10.83 3.07
N HIS A 286 -11.26 11.92 3.52
CA HIS A 286 -9.96 12.43 3.10
C HIS A 286 -8.78 11.47 3.32
N TYR A 287 -8.80 10.63 4.35
CA TYR A 287 -7.67 9.73 4.65
C TYR A 287 -7.56 8.50 3.75
N ARG A 288 -8.53 8.28 2.85
CA ARG A 288 -8.44 7.16 1.89
C ARG A 288 -7.54 7.46 0.70
N ILE A 289 -7.40 8.74 0.37
CA ILE A 289 -6.57 9.21 -0.73
C ILE A 289 -5.23 9.68 -0.14
N GLY A 290 -4.16 9.54 -0.92
CA GLY A 290 -2.91 10.21 -0.61
C GLY A 290 -3.08 11.73 -0.39
N ARG A 291 -2.11 12.31 0.29
CA ARG A 291 -1.92 13.76 0.45
C ARG A 291 -1.75 14.42 -0.92
N LYS A 292 -1.72 15.76 -0.95
CA LYS A 292 -1.46 16.54 -2.17
C LYS A 292 -0.11 16.24 -2.85
N ASP A 293 0.79 15.48 -2.22
CA ASP A 293 2.07 15.00 -2.77
C ASP A 293 2.02 13.54 -3.25
N GLY A 294 0.89 12.84 -3.07
CA GLY A 294 0.71 11.42 -3.40
C GLY A 294 1.15 10.45 -2.30
N THR A 295 1.69 10.93 -1.18
CA THR A 295 2.06 10.09 -0.03
C THR A 295 0.86 9.78 0.84
N LEU A 296 0.89 8.65 1.54
CA LEU A 296 -0.16 8.32 2.51
C LEU A 296 -0.10 9.25 3.74
N TRP A 297 -1.27 9.43 4.35
CA TRP A 297 -1.41 10.15 5.61
C TRP A 297 -0.80 9.39 6.78
N ALA A 298 -1.04 8.08 6.85
CA ALA A 298 -0.45 7.17 7.83
C ALA A 298 0.49 6.18 7.14
N GLY A 299 1.61 5.86 7.78
CA GLY A 299 2.52 4.81 7.32
C GLY A 299 2.15 3.46 7.92
N SER A 300 2.59 2.38 7.27
CA SER A 300 2.51 1.02 7.83
C SER A 300 3.56 0.81 8.92
N PHE A 301 4.71 1.49 8.85
CA PHE A 301 5.80 1.34 9.83
C PHE A 301 6.17 2.67 10.48
N PRO A 302 5.29 3.25 11.32
CA PRO A 302 5.59 4.50 12.00
C PRO A 302 6.82 4.32 12.91
N GLY A 303 7.89 5.07 12.64
CA GLY A 303 9.06 5.18 13.55
C GLY A 303 10.25 4.25 13.31
N LEU A 304 10.30 3.46 12.22
CA LEU A 304 11.53 2.73 11.84
C LEU A 304 12.58 3.61 11.12
N ILE A 305 12.24 4.86 10.79
CA ILE A 305 13.19 5.84 10.27
C ILE A 305 14.22 6.18 11.36
N GLY A 306 15.40 5.60 11.21
CA GLY A 306 16.56 5.77 12.09
C GLY A 306 17.36 4.48 12.27
N GLN A 307 16.73 3.31 12.13
CA GLN A 307 17.42 2.01 12.11
C GLN A 307 17.86 1.62 10.69
N HIS A 308 17.05 1.94 9.67
CA HIS A 308 17.40 1.74 8.25
C HIS A 308 18.11 2.93 7.57
N VAL A 309 18.15 4.12 8.18
CA VAL A 309 18.77 5.31 7.54
C VAL A 309 20.28 5.16 7.40
N LYS A 310 20.92 4.37 8.28
CA LYS A 310 22.32 3.96 8.11
C LYS A 310 22.56 3.21 6.80
N TRP A 311 21.55 2.50 6.30
CA TRP A 311 21.63 1.72 5.07
C TRP A 311 21.60 2.64 3.84
N CYS A 312 20.74 3.67 3.81
CA CYS A 312 20.65 4.60 2.68
C CYS A 312 21.89 5.50 2.48
N GLU A 313 22.64 5.79 3.54
CA GLU A 313 23.92 6.53 3.44
C GLU A 313 25.07 5.67 2.87
N GLU A 314 24.97 4.33 2.94
CA GLU A 314 26.02 3.40 2.47
C GLU A 314 25.80 2.94 1.02
N ILE A 315 24.58 3.02 0.48
CA ILE A 315 24.27 2.74 -0.95
C ILE A 315 24.54 3.96 -1.85
N GLY A 316 25.71 4.57 -1.67
CA GLY A 316 26.36 5.58 -2.52
C GLY A 316 25.44 6.52 -3.28
N GLU A 317 25.33 7.78 -2.82
CA GLU A 317 24.84 8.95 -3.58
C GLU A 317 24.01 8.62 -4.82
N PHE A 318 22.78 8.14 -4.62
CA PHE A 318 21.74 8.44 -5.59
C PHE A 318 21.48 9.93 -5.48
N VAL A 319 22.21 10.72 -6.28
CA VAL A 319 21.89 12.11 -6.56
C VAL A 319 20.45 12.11 -7.04
N ILE A 320 19.54 12.51 -6.15
CA ILE A 320 18.18 12.84 -6.54
C ILE A 320 18.32 14.17 -7.26
N ASN A 321 18.51 14.14 -8.58
CA ASN A 321 18.24 15.31 -9.40
C ASN A 321 16.74 15.58 -9.28
N GLU A 322 16.36 16.47 -8.35
CA GLU A 322 15.01 17.01 -8.20
C GLU A 322 14.70 18.07 -9.27
N GLU A 323 15.58 18.27 -10.25
CA GLU A 323 15.37 19.15 -11.41
C GLU A 323 14.53 18.47 -12.50
N GLU A 324 13.28 18.15 -12.20
CA GLU A 324 12.21 18.21 -13.19
C GLU A 324 10.99 18.83 -12.51
N GLY A 325 11.04 20.16 -12.41
CA GLY A 325 9.86 20.96 -12.16
C GLY A 325 8.87 20.71 -13.29
N LEU A 326 7.74 20.07 -12.95
CA LEU A 326 6.57 20.07 -13.81
C LEU A 326 6.10 21.52 -13.96
N THR A 327 6.42 22.13 -15.10
CA THR A 327 5.72 23.32 -15.55
C THR A 327 4.36 22.89 -16.08
N CYS A 328 3.31 23.49 -15.53
CA CYS A 328 1.96 23.40 -16.07
C CYS A 328 1.79 24.56 -17.05
N ASP A 329 2.53 24.56 -18.16
CA ASP A 329 2.34 25.57 -19.19
C ASP A 329 1.23 25.08 -20.13
N GLY A 330 0.00 25.40 -19.73
CA GLY A 330 -1.17 25.35 -20.61
C GLY A 330 -1.33 26.69 -21.32
N GLU A 331 -0.78 26.78 -22.53
CA GLU A 331 -1.25 27.71 -23.57
C GLU A 331 -1.17 26.98 -24.93
N ASN A 332 -2.33 26.46 -25.37
CA ASN A 332 -2.87 26.55 -26.73
C ASN A 332 -4.22 25.82 -26.83
#